data_AF-A0A7S0EEX2-F1
#
_entry.id   AF-A0A7S0EEX2-F1
#
_cell.length_a   1.000
_cell.length_b   1.000
_cell.length_c   1.000
_cell.angle_alpha   90.00
_cell.angle_beta   90.00
_cell.angle_gamma   90.00
#
_symmetry.space_group_name_H-M   'P 1'
#
loop_
_entity.id
_entity.type
_entity.pdbx_description
1 polymer ?
#
loop_
_entity_poly.entity_id
_entity_poly.type
_entity_poly.pdbx_seq_one_letter_code
_entity_poly.pdbx_strand_id
1 'polypeptide(L)'
;MGSSEEGEGEGEGSHLMDEHEKPPSRQAGMPRAVPMAGLAVLVLVAWFSYGGSAPEKSTLRVATWNIAAINNNPFEYWITHDDADYNALMEGVQSFIDQPGERDVPVSEVFTPAMWAELKALMTTQGWGGVEETEAMWQASFGQRKIISGFMKDRSLGEKRLASMPDRVTNTINLAGGRGVANRPTVINCFAGDMTSSVRWWANWKAFMFETKVLVEGGGAATLPASLLQPIKRAKYPALTVEEETISIPLQTLCQAIFDAILVYIVNIVSPSGKWQQLQQQMCDSLNRKKDANTLAILDSHYSDINVFFVQEAAAVFVAKANAVSLGKTYSVISSSSLDGKRDQNSLILICKQYFDPASVREHTAEVMATFDKATPVANGDLLVISAVDVFGRSYLLASFHGDTNGLATLPVLAAVHALARRKPSHRLVFGLDANTYAHGSASKQGVVEFGQDFVSKGYSSCWGDAPDPTNHTTFNARTFLQPQLQKAAKSTEKASKGDKNPKDFILFPKAAYSVVATTKDNTGRRRYTEGMVFPTLQFPSDHGLVATVLREL
;
A
#
# COMPACT_ATOMS: atom_id res chain seq x y z
N MET A 1 -49.11 51.58 -8.54
CA MET A 1 -48.28 52.08 -9.64
C MET A 1 -47.65 50.85 -10.30
N GLY A 2 -48.03 50.34 -11.45
CA GLY A 2 -49.08 50.64 -12.42
C GLY A 2 -48.78 49.75 -13.64
N SER A 3 -49.74 48.87 -13.97
CA SER A 3 -50.18 48.45 -15.33
C SER A 3 -49.20 47.79 -16.33
N SER A 4 -49.57 46.84 -17.19
CA SER A 4 -50.81 46.09 -17.46
C SER A 4 -50.59 45.09 -18.63
N GLU A 5 -51.49 44.11 -18.73
CA GLU A 5 -52.14 43.54 -19.96
C GLU A 5 -51.30 42.75 -20.99
N GLU A 6 -51.69 41.52 -21.38
CA GLU A 6 -52.80 41.12 -22.30
C GLU A 6 -52.65 41.77 -23.69
N GLY A 7 -52.84 41.16 -24.85
CA GLY A 7 -53.36 39.86 -25.30
C GLY A 7 -53.41 39.89 -26.86
N GLU A 8 -53.77 38.75 -27.45
CA GLU A 8 -54.53 38.52 -28.71
C GLU A 8 -54.27 39.26 -30.05
N GLY A 9 -54.62 38.56 -31.16
CA GLY A 9 -54.90 39.11 -32.49
C GLY A 9 -53.98 38.58 -33.61
N GLU A 10 -54.36 37.52 -34.33
CA GLU A 10 -55.16 37.52 -35.58
C GLU A 10 -54.41 37.99 -36.84
N GLY A 11 -54.48 37.17 -37.90
CA GLY A 11 -53.90 37.43 -39.20
C GLY A 11 -54.27 36.33 -40.20
N GLU A 12 -55.45 36.47 -40.79
CA GLU A 12 -56.06 35.66 -41.85
C GLU A 12 -55.22 35.54 -43.13
N GLY A 13 -55.46 34.49 -43.90
CA GLY A 13 -54.98 34.38 -45.28
C GLY A 13 -55.33 33.06 -45.98
N SER A 14 -56.56 32.98 -46.49
CA SER A 14 -57.10 32.15 -47.59
C SER A 14 -56.05 31.59 -48.59
N HIS A 15 -56.17 30.43 -49.24
CA HIS A 15 -57.30 29.89 -50.01
C HIS A 15 -56.92 28.46 -50.54
N LEU A 16 -57.92 27.55 -50.60
CA LEU A 16 -58.29 26.59 -51.68
C LEU A 16 -57.21 26.22 -52.73
N MET A 17 -57.03 24.98 -53.23
CA MET A 17 -57.94 23.85 -53.44
C MET A 17 -57.11 22.62 -53.87
N ASP A 18 -57.71 21.44 -53.70
CA ASP A 18 -57.26 20.12 -54.18
C ASP A 18 -56.94 20.06 -55.68
N GLU A 19 -56.00 19.21 -56.09
CA GLU A 19 -56.35 18.02 -56.89
C GLU A 19 -55.19 17.01 -57.07
N HIS A 20 -55.62 15.77 -57.26
CA HIS A 20 -54.90 14.53 -57.46
C HIS A 20 -53.80 14.54 -58.53
N GLU A 21 -52.70 13.80 -58.26
CA GLU A 21 -52.12 12.89 -59.25
C GLU A 21 -51.36 11.72 -58.59
N LYS A 22 -51.58 10.51 -59.11
CA LYS A 22 -50.94 9.23 -58.73
C LYS A 22 -49.66 9.00 -59.58
N PRO A 23 -48.81 8.00 -59.26
CA PRO A 23 -47.34 8.12 -59.20
C PRO A 23 -46.58 7.67 -60.46
N PRO A 24 -45.25 7.87 -60.51
CA PRO A 24 -44.37 7.00 -61.29
C PRO A 24 -43.36 6.22 -60.41
N SER A 25 -43.39 4.90 -60.64
CA SER A 25 -42.28 3.94 -60.72
C SER A 25 -41.05 4.05 -59.80
N ARG A 26 -40.85 2.95 -59.04
CA ARG A 26 -39.57 2.51 -58.47
C ARG A 26 -38.43 2.54 -59.49
N GLN A 27 -37.30 3.14 -59.11
CA GLN A 27 -35.97 2.67 -59.52
C GLN A 27 -35.20 2.24 -58.26
N ALA A 28 -34.78 0.97 -58.27
CA ALA A 28 -33.91 0.40 -57.26
C ALA A 28 -32.48 0.93 -57.46
N GLY A 29 -31.99 1.71 -56.50
CA GLY A 29 -30.58 2.08 -56.38
C GLY A 29 -29.92 1.27 -55.27
N MET A 30 -28.91 0.48 -55.60
CA MET A 30 -28.08 -0.28 -54.66
C MET A 30 -27.42 0.63 -53.61
N PRO A 31 -27.24 0.17 -52.36
CA PRO A 31 -26.40 0.87 -51.40
C PRO A 31 -24.94 0.83 -51.85
N ARG A 32 -24.32 2.02 -51.95
CA ARG A 32 -22.87 2.17 -52.18
C ARG A 32 -22.11 1.45 -51.07
N ALA A 33 -21.30 0.47 -51.46
CA ALA A 33 -20.34 -0.18 -50.60
C ALA A 33 -19.41 0.86 -49.97
N VAL A 34 -19.39 0.93 -48.64
CA VAL A 34 -18.30 1.58 -47.91
C VAL A 34 -17.03 0.82 -48.30
N PRO A 35 -15.99 1.47 -48.84
CA PRO A 35 -14.77 0.77 -49.22
C PRO A 35 -14.19 0.12 -47.97
N MET A 36 -13.92 -1.19 -48.03
CA MET A 36 -13.31 -1.99 -46.95
C MET A 36 -12.04 -1.33 -46.36
N ALA A 37 -11.35 -0.50 -47.14
CA ALA A 37 -10.21 0.30 -46.68
C ALA A 37 -10.58 1.35 -45.62
N GLY A 38 -11.73 2.02 -45.74
CA GLY A 38 -12.21 3.01 -44.76
C GLY A 38 -12.63 2.37 -43.43
N LEU A 39 -13.20 1.17 -43.49
CA LEU A 39 -13.56 0.39 -42.30
C LEU A 39 -12.30 -0.18 -41.61
N ALA A 40 -11.32 -0.66 -42.37
CA ALA A 40 -10.04 -1.14 -41.83
C ALA A 40 -9.23 -0.01 -41.17
N VAL A 41 -9.25 1.20 -41.73
CA VAL A 41 -8.61 2.38 -41.13
C VAL A 41 -9.34 2.85 -39.87
N LEU A 42 -10.67 2.83 -39.83
CA LEU A 42 -11.43 3.13 -38.61
C LEU A 42 -11.24 2.08 -37.51
N VAL A 43 -11.14 0.80 -37.86
CA VAL A 43 -10.82 -0.28 -36.93
C VAL A 43 -9.38 -0.14 -36.41
N LEU A 44 -8.40 0.17 -37.26
CA LEU A 44 -7.02 0.42 -36.85
C LEU A 44 -6.88 1.68 -35.97
N VAL A 45 -7.56 2.78 -36.31
CA VAL A 45 -7.55 4.02 -35.52
C VAL A 45 -8.25 3.82 -34.17
N ALA A 46 -9.36 3.06 -34.14
CA ALA A 46 -9.96 2.64 -32.87
C ALA A 46 -9.01 1.71 -32.08
N TRP A 47 -8.26 0.83 -32.74
CA TRP A 47 -7.31 -0.08 -32.10
C TRP A 47 -6.14 0.65 -31.43
N PHE A 48 -5.55 1.63 -32.12
CA PHE A 48 -4.47 2.48 -31.59
C PHE A 48 -4.94 3.44 -30.49
N SER A 49 -6.24 3.76 -30.43
CA SER A 49 -6.80 4.63 -29.40
C SER A 49 -6.93 3.95 -28.02
N TYR A 50 -6.73 2.63 -27.92
CA TYR A 50 -6.89 1.85 -26.68
C TYR A 50 -5.58 1.38 -26.00
N GLY A 51 -4.41 1.90 -26.40
CA GLY A 51 -3.18 1.78 -25.62
C GLY A 51 -2.54 0.39 -25.48
N GLY A 52 -3.10 -0.66 -26.11
CA GLY A 52 -2.57 -2.02 -26.11
C GLY A 52 -1.65 -2.30 -27.29
N SER A 53 -0.60 -3.11 -27.08
CA SER A 53 0.11 -3.73 -28.20
C SER A 53 -0.78 -4.78 -28.86
N ALA A 54 -0.76 -4.87 -30.20
CA ALA A 54 -1.52 -5.89 -30.91
C ALA A 54 -1.13 -7.29 -30.38
N PRO A 55 -2.10 -8.19 -30.14
CA PRO A 55 -1.81 -9.50 -29.59
C PRO A 55 -0.90 -10.27 -30.55
N GLU A 56 0.27 -10.68 -30.06
CA GLU A 56 1.25 -11.47 -30.80
C GLU A 56 1.09 -12.94 -30.43
N LYS A 57 0.82 -13.78 -31.43
CA LYS A 57 0.48 -15.20 -31.19
C LYS A 57 1.54 -15.94 -30.38
N SER A 58 2.83 -15.63 -30.49
CA SER A 58 3.89 -16.36 -29.77
C SER A 58 4.44 -15.64 -28.54
N THR A 59 3.89 -14.49 -28.15
CA THR A 59 4.51 -13.62 -27.16
C THR A 59 3.54 -13.23 -26.06
N LEU A 60 3.94 -13.45 -24.82
CA LEU A 60 3.21 -13.07 -23.62
C LEU A 60 4.06 -12.08 -22.80
N ARG A 61 3.54 -10.88 -22.58
CA ARG A 61 4.15 -9.85 -21.74
C ARG A 61 3.49 -9.88 -20.37
N VAL A 62 4.29 -10.07 -19.34
CA VAL A 62 3.83 -10.33 -17.97
C VAL A 62 4.54 -9.38 -17.02
N ALA A 63 3.84 -8.86 -16.03
CA ALA A 63 4.49 -8.15 -14.92
C ALA A 63 3.94 -8.61 -13.57
N THR A 64 4.79 -8.55 -12.54
CA THR A 64 4.40 -8.74 -11.14
C THR A 64 4.84 -7.53 -10.33
N TRP A 65 4.01 -7.10 -9.37
CA TRP A 65 4.33 -6.00 -8.48
C TRP A 65 3.61 -6.12 -7.15
N ASN A 66 4.38 -6.28 -6.08
CA ASN A 66 3.88 -6.00 -4.74
C ASN A 66 3.75 -4.49 -4.56
N ILE A 67 2.53 -4.03 -4.31
CA ILE A 67 2.19 -2.62 -4.14
C ILE A 67 1.90 -2.30 -2.68
N ALA A 68 2.51 -3.02 -1.74
CA ALA A 68 2.30 -2.90 -0.29
C ALA A 68 2.25 -1.46 0.21
N ALA A 69 1.44 -1.25 1.25
CA ALA A 69 1.37 0.04 1.93
C ALA A 69 2.70 0.36 2.62
N ILE A 70 3.33 1.43 2.17
CA ILE A 70 4.14 2.25 3.06
C ILE A 70 3.18 2.67 4.17
N ASN A 71 3.52 2.29 5.40
CA ASN A 71 2.69 2.52 6.57
C ASN A 71 2.29 4.00 6.68
N ASN A 72 1.29 4.30 7.51
CA ASN A 72 0.82 5.67 7.76
C ASN A 72 1.92 6.61 8.27
N ASN A 73 3.08 6.08 8.68
CA ASN A 73 4.25 6.87 9.04
C ASN A 73 5.05 7.28 7.79
N PRO A 74 5.02 8.57 7.37
CA PRO A 74 5.74 9.05 6.19
C PRO A 74 7.27 8.98 6.33
N PHE A 75 7.79 8.82 7.55
CA PHE A 75 9.21 8.71 7.84
C PHE A 75 9.64 7.30 8.25
N GLU A 76 8.80 6.26 8.14
CA GLU A 76 9.17 4.92 8.62
C GLU A 76 10.45 4.40 7.96
N TYR A 77 10.61 4.67 6.66
CA TYR A 77 11.74 4.23 5.85
C TYR A 77 12.58 5.39 5.34
N TRP A 78 13.88 5.14 5.17
CA TRP A 78 14.74 5.96 4.34
C TRP A 78 14.21 5.91 2.91
N ILE A 79 13.97 7.07 2.32
CA ILE A 79 13.54 7.19 0.93
C ILE A 79 14.58 7.95 0.11
N THR A 80 14.59 7.73 -1.20
CA THR A 80 15.28 8.65 -2.11
C THR A 80 14.39 9.85 -2.37
N HIS A 81 14.92 11.03 -2.08
CA HIS A 81 14.24 12.31 -2.15
C HIS A 81 15.12 13.35 -2.85
N ASP A 82 14.53 14.14 -3.74
CA ASP A 82 15.28 15.13 -4.55
C ASP A 82 15.64 16.40 -3.76
N ASP A 83 14.84 16.74 -2.73
CA ASP A 83 15.15 17.84 -1.81
C ASP A 83 16.26 17.44 -0.83
N ALA A 84 17.38 18.15 -0.88
CA ALA A 84 18.53 17.92 0.01
C ALA A 84 18.18 18.08 1.50
N ASP A 85 17.17 18.88 1.84
CA ASP A 85 16.77 19.09 3.23
C ASP A 85 16.12 17.84 3.84
N TYR A 86 15.65 16.89 3.03
CA TYR A 86 15.25 15.58 3.53
C TYR A 86 16.43 14.84 4.15
N ASN A 87 17.56 14.72 3.43
CA ASN A 87 18.73 14.02 3.96
C ASN A 87 19.29 14.75 5.18
N ALA A 88 19.35 16.08 5.14
CA ALA A 88 19.77 16.89 6.29
C ALA A 88 18.87 16.67 7.52
N LEU A 89 17.55 16.62 7.34
CA LEU A 89 16.58 16.30 8.40
C LEU A 89 16.85 14.91 8.99
N MET A 90 16.92 13.88 8.15
CA MET A 90 17.04 12.49 8.60
C MET A 90 18.39 12.20 9.28
N GLU A 91 19.47 12.75 8.75
CA GLU A 91 20.81 12.67 9.37
C GLU A 91 20.88 13.51 10.65
N GLY A 92 20.20 14.66 10.69
CA GLY A 92 20.05 15.48 11.88
C GLY A 92 19.34 14.73 13.01
N VAL A 93 18.22 14.05 12.72
CA VAL A 93 17.50 13.19 13.67
C VAL A 93 18.41 12.06 14.17
N GLN A 94 19.11 11.38 13.26
CA GLN A 94 20.06 10.32 13.62
C GLN A 94 21.15 10.86 14.55
N SER A 95 21.79 11.99 14.21
CA SER A 95 22.83 12.62 15.02
C SER A 95 22.31 13.02 16.40
N PHE A 96 21.08 13.57 16.47
CA PHE A 96 20.43 13.89 17.73
C PHE A 96 20.28 12.65 18.62
N ILE A 97 19.83 11.53 18.07
CA ILE A 97 19.61 10.30 18.86
C ILE A 97 20.93 9.61 19.22
N ASP A 98 21.91 9.59 18.32
CA ASP A 98 23.21 8.98 18.58
C ASP A 98 24.02 9.78 19.60
N GLN A 99 24.05 11.11 19.45
CA GLN A 99 24.88 12.04 20.21
C GLN A 99 24.04 13.25 20.65
N PRO A 100 23.11 13.07 21.60
CA PRO A 100 22.22 14.15 22.00
C PRO A 100 22.96 15.27 22.74
N GLY A 101 24.02 14.94 23.50
CA GLY A 101 24.81 15.92 24.26
C GLY A 101 23.94 16.69 25.25
N GLU A 102 24.12 18.01 25.32
CA GLU A 102 23.31 18.91 26.17
C GLU A 102 21.83 18.96 25.73
N ARG A 103 21.52 18.53 24.50
CA ARG A 103 20.14 18.45 24.01
C ARG A 103 19.38 17.25 24.60
N ASP A 104 20.06 16.33 25.29
CA ASP A 104 19.42 15.28 26.08
C ASP A 104 18.87 15.89 27.38
N VAL A 105 17.80 16.67 27.25
CA VAL A 105 17.13 17.35 28.35
C VAL A 105 16.20 16.39 29.11
N PRO A 106 15.82 16.69 30.37
CA PRO A 106 14.73 15.99 31.04
C PRO A 106 13.43 16.07 30.23
N VAL A 107 12.60 15.03 30.31
CA VAL A 107 11.29 14.97 29.66
C VAL A 107 10.42 16.16 30.07
N SER A 108 10.50 16.61 31.32
CA SER A 108 9.77 17.78 31.83
C SER A 108 10.12 19.11 31.15
N GLU A 109 11.21 19.20 30.39
CA GLU A 109 11.52 20.38 29.56
C GLU A 109 10.79 20.33 28.20
N VAL A 110 10.43 19.14 27.72
CA VAL A 110 9.78 18.92 26.42
C VAL A 110 8.27 18.71 26.55
N PHE A 111 7.87 17.82 27.46
CA PHE A 111 6.49 17.62 27.90
C PHE A 111 6.33 18.26 29.27
N THR A 112 5.91 19.53 29.30
CA THR A 112 6.05 20.37 30.49
C THR A 112 5.12 19.95 31.63
N PRO A 113 5.41 20.35 32.89
CA PRO A 113 4.47 20.17 34.01
C PRO A 113 3.07 20.74 33.75
N ALA A 114 2.97 21.84 32.98
CA ALA A 114 1.68 22.40 32.57
C ALA A 114 0.93 21.47 31.61
N MET A 115 1.62 20.91 30.60
CA MET A 115 1.04 19.92 29.69
C MET A 115 0.58 18.67 30.45
N TRP A 116 1.39 18.19 31.41
CA TRP A 116 1.00 17.09 32.27
C TRP A 116 -0.23 17.42 33.13
N ALA A 117 -0.28 18.59 33.76
CA ALA A 117 -1.43 19.00 34.57
C ALA A 117 -2.73 19.05 33.74
N GLU A 118 -2.67 19.55 32.51
CA GLU A 118 -3.79 19.53 31.58
C GLU A 118 -4.17 18.09 31.18
N LEU A 119 -3.19 17.24 30.85
CA LEU A 119 -3.44 15.84 30.51
C LEU A 119 -4.12 15.10 31.66
N LYS A 120 -3.61 15.27 32.88
CA LYS A 120 -4.18 14.70 34.10
C LYS A 120 -5.64 15.13 34.26
N ALA A 121 -5.94 16.42 34.12
CA ALA A 121 -7.31 16.92 34.21
C ALA A 121 -8.24 16.29 33.16
N LEU A 122 -7.74 16.10 31.93
CA LEU A 122 -8.48 15.41 30.86
C LEU A 122 -8.74 13.93 31.20
N MET A 123 -7.73 13.21 31.71
CA MET A 123 -7.87 11.80 32.14
C MET A 123 -8.86 11.65 33.30
N THR A 124 -8.80 12.55 34.29
CA THR A 124 -9.76 12.57 35.41
C THR A 124 -11.17 12.85 34.92
N THR A 125 -11.34 13.78 33.97
CA THR A 125 -12.65 14.09 33.36
C THR A 125 -13.22 12.90 32.58
N GLN A 126 -12.37 12.09 31.95
CA GLN A 126 -12.78 10.83 31.33
C GLN A 126 -13.18 9.73 32.35
N GLY A 127 -12.97 9.96 33.64
CA GLY A 127 -13.26 8.99 34.69
C GLY A 127 -12.29 7.80 34.72
N TRP A 128 -11.05 8.00 34.23
CA TRP A 128 -10.05 6.93 34.26
C TRP A 128 -9.53 6.69 35.69
N GLY A 129 -9.48 5.42 36.10
CA GLY A 129 -8.78 5.01 37.32
C GLY A 129 -7.26 4.99 37.11
N GLY A 130 -6.48 5.09 38.19
CA GLY A 130 -5.02 5.01 38.11
C GLY A 130 -4.31 6.33 37.81
N VAL A 131 -5.02 7.46 37.78
CA VAL A 131 -4.47 8.77 37.36
C VAL A 131 -3.50 9.33 38.39
N GLU A 132 -3.77 9.18 39.70
CA GLU A 132 -2.87 9.65 40.76
C GLU A 132 -1.62 8.78 40.87
N GLU A 133 -1.73 7.49 40.61
CA GLU A 133 -0.59 6.57 40.51
C GLU A 133 0.27 6.92 39.29
N THR A 134 -0.36 7.33 38.17
CA THR A 134 0.36 7.82 36.99
C THR A 134 1.06 9.15 37.27
N GLU A 135 0.44 10.06 38.03
CA GLU A 135 1.09 11.28 38.55
C GLU A 135 2.33 10.94 39.37
N ALA A 136 2.22 10.00 40.31
CA ALA A 136 3.36 9.59 41.12
C ALA A 136 4.51 9.07 40.24
N MET A 137 4.22 8.29 39.19
CA MET A 137 5.22 7.84 38.22
C MET A 137 5.80 8.99 37.38
N TRP A 138 5.00 9.99 37.01
CA TRP A 138 5.46 11.20 36.33
C TRP A 138 6.48 11.96 37.19
N GLN A 139 6.12 12.27 38.44
CA GLN A 139 6.98 13.05 39.34
C GLN A 139 8.25 12.30 39.73
N ALA A 140 8.12 11.01 40.05
CA ALA A 140 9.25 10.21 40.54
C ALA A 140 10.16 9.70 39.43
N SER A 141 9.67 9.54 38.19
CA SER A 141 10.44 8.94 37.10
C SER A 141 10.25 9.66 35.76
N PHE A 142 9.09 9.58 35.13
CA PHE A 142 8.96 9.91 33.71
C PHE A 142 9.35 11.35 33.38
N GLY A 143 9.00 12.33 34.23
CA GLY A 143 9.37 13.74 34.03
C GLY A 143 10.85 14.04 34.24
N GLN A 144 11.57 13.19 34.99
CA GLN A 144 12.99 13.35 35.31
C GLN A 144 13.92 12.61 34.33
N ARG A 145 13.39 11.64 33.58
CA ARG A 145 14.16 10.91 32.57
C ARG A 145 14.69 11.86 31.51
N LYS A 146 15.89 11.59 31.01
CA LYS A 146 16.40 12.25 29.81
C LYS A 146 15.67 11.76 28.56
N ILE A 147 15.34 12.65 27.63
CA ILE A 147 14.48 12.33 26.48
C ILE A 147 15.06 11.22 25.58
N ILE A 148 16.37 11.18 25.35
CA ILE A 148 17.02 10.16 24.52
C ILE A 148 17.53 9.02 25.39
N SER A 149 18.48 9.29 26.29
CA SER A 149 19.14 8.22 27.06
C SER A 149 18.24 7.54 28.09
N GLY A 150 17.22 8.24 28.62
CA GLY A 150 16.33 7.73 29.66
C GLY A 150 14.92 7.31 29.20
N PHE A 151 14.47 7.79 28.04
CA PHE A 151 13.14 7.48 27.50
C PHE A 151 13.22 6.75 26.15
N MET A 152 13.70 7.40 25.08
CA MET A 152 13.69 6.80 23.73
C MET A 152 14.55 5.54 23.61
N LYS A 153 15.70 5.47 24.31
CA LYS A 153 16.59 4.31 24.34
C LYS A 153 16.24 3.30 25.43
N ASP A 154 15.22 3.55 26.26
CA ASP A 154 14.81 2.61 27.29
C ASP A 154 14.10 1.39 26.66
N ARG A 155 14.83 0.28 26.59
CA ARG A 155 14.36 -1.00 26.08
C ARG A 155 13.11 -1.50 26.81
N SER A 156 12.99 -1.24 28.13
CA SER A 156 11.87 -1.72 28.93
C SER A 156 10.54 -1.09 28.51
N LEU A 157 10.54 0.19 28.10
CA LEU A 157 9.32 0.85 27.60
C LEU A 157 8.83 0.21 26.29
N GLY A 158 9.76 -0.19 25.42
CA GLY A 158 9.47 -0.92 24.19
C GLY A 158 8.90 -2.32 24.45
N GLU A 159 9.47 -3.05 25.41
CA GLU A 159 9.00 -4.39 25.82
C GLU A 159 7.60 -4.35 26.47
N LYS A 160 7.32 -3.29 27.24
CA LYS A 160 6.01 -3.00 27.85
C LYS A 160 4.98 -2.43 26.86
N ARG A 161 5.41 -2.03 25.66
CA ARG A 161 4.58 -1.44 24.60
C ARG A 161 3.87 -0.13 24.97
N LEU A 162 4.33 0.59 25.99
CA LEU A 162 3.63 1.76 26.54
C LEU A 162 3.40 2.88 25.51
N ALA A 163 4.31 3.11 24.56
CA ALA A 163 4.10 4.07 23.46
C ALA A 163 3.54 3.40 22.19
N SER A 164 3.97 2.17 21.87
CA SER A 164 3.62 1.51 20.61
C SER A 164 2.23 0.86 20.58
N MET A 165 1.65 0.52 21.74
CA MET A 165 0.29 -0.01 21.80
C MET A 165 -0.75 1.08 21.51
N PRO A 166 -0.75 2.25 22.19
CA PRO A 166 -1.72 3.29 21.87
C PRO A 166 -1.54 3.80 20.42
N ASP A 167 -0.31 3.82 19.89
CA ASP A 167 -0.06 4.13 18.48
C ASP A 167 -0.87 3.23 17.51
N ARG A 168 -1.03 1.94 17.81
CA ARG A 168 -1.81 1.02 16.95
C ARG A 168 -3.29 1.37 16.82
N VAL A 169 -3.85 2.09 17.79
CA VAL A 169 -5.29 2.37 17.86
C VAL A 169 -5.63 3.82 17.61
N THR A 170 -4.71 4.75 17.95
CA THR A 170 -4.95 6.18 17.79
C THR A 170 -4.12 6.84 16.70
N ASN A 171 -3.10 6.20 16.12
CA ASN A 171 -2.30 6.82 15.06
C ASN A 171 -3.19 7.26 13.89
N THR A 172 -3.83 6.30 13.23
CA THR A 172 -4.76 6.54 12.11
C THR A 172 -6.07 5.81 12.40
N ILE A 173 -7.18 6.54 12.36
CA ILE A 173 -8.52 6.02 12.64
C ILE A 173 -9.35 6.10 11.36
N ASN A 174 -9.79 4.94 10.85
CA ASN A 174 -10.73 4.90 9.73
C ASN A 174 -12.10 5.45 10.15
N LEU A 175 -12.63 6.39 9.37
CA LEU A 175 -13.90 7.05 9.65
C LEU A 175 -15.04 6.38 8.89
N ALA A 176 -16.16 6.16 9.57
CA ALA A 176 -17.35 5.58 9.00
C ALA A 176 -17.92 6.41 7.84
N GLY A 177 -18.54 5.71 6.89
CA GLY A 177 -19.22 6.31 5.74
C GLY A 177 -18.26 6.79 4.63
N GLY A 178 -17.05 6.23 4.55
CA GLY A 178 -16.07 6.61 3.54
C GLY A 178 -15.52 8.03 3.72
N ARG A 179 -15.58 8.58 4.94
CA ARG A 179 -15.10 9.95 5.26
C ARG A 179 -13.58 10.07 5.38
N GLY A 180 -12.84 9.05 4.94
CA GLY A 180 -11.40 8.98 5.04
C GLY A 180 -10.91 8.58 6.43
N VAL A 181 -9.83 9.22 6.88
CA VAL A 181 -9.15 8.87 8.13
C VAL A 181 -8.97 10.11 9.01
N ALA A 182 -8.98 9.90 10.33
CA ALA A 182 -8.53 10.89 11.30
C ALA A 182 -7.11 10.52 11.77
N ASN A 183 -6.21 11.50 11.72
CA ASN A 183 -4.79 11.31 11.99
C ASN A 183 -4.38 12.00 13.28
N ARG A 184 -3.78 11.26 14.22
CA ARG A 184 -3.22 11.83 15.44
C ARG A 184 -2.11 12.84 15.11
N PRO A 185 -2.07 14.00 15.79
CA PRO A 185 -0.98 14.96 15.68
C PRO A 185 0.35 14.38 16.18
N THR A 186 1.16 13.85 15.27
CA THR A 186 2.49 13.32 15.54
C THR A 186 3.36 13.42 14.28
N VAL A 187 4.68 13.48 14.44
CA VAL A 187 5.65 13.51 13.34
C VAL A 187 5.52 12.27 12.44
N ILE A 188 5.09 11.15 13.01
CA ILE A 188 5.02 9.84 12.35
C ILE A 188 3.62 9.50 11.84
N ASN A 189 2.87 10.50 11.38
CA ASN A 189 1.59 10.31 10.69
C ASN A 189 1.27 11.46 9.73
N CYS A 190 0.25 11.29 8.87
CA CYS A 190 -0.26 12.24 7.90
C CYS A 190 -1.26 13.26 8.46
N PHE A 191 -1.01 13.74 9.68
CA PHE A 191 -1.75 14.86 10.25
C PHE A 191 -1.49 16.13 9.43
N ALA A 192 -2.55 16.85 9.06
CA ALA A 192 -2.46 18.01 8.17
C ALA A 192 -2.34 19.36 8.91
N GLY A 193 -2.56 19.39 10.22
CA GLY A 193 -2.48 20.61 11.03
C GLY A 193 -1.05 20.97 11.42
N ASP A 194 -0.87 22.19 11.92
CA ASP A 194 0.43 22.78 12.25
C ASP A 194 1.08 22.14 13.51
N MET A 195 2.32 21.67 13.38
CA MET A 195 3.11 21.09 14.47
C MET A 195 4.49 21.75 14.62
N THR A 196 4.68 22.93 14.00
CA THR A 196 5.96 23.67 13.98
C THR A 196 6.38 24.24 15.35
N SER A 197 5.55 24.08 16.38
CA SER A 197 5.94 24.35 17.76
C SER A 197 5.24 23.41 18.74
N SER A 198 5.83 23.21 19.92
CA SER A 198 5.25 22.36 20.98
C SER A 198 3.89 22.86 21.44
N VAL A 199 3.66 24.18 21.46
CA VAL A 199 2.37 24.79 21.82
C VAL A 199 1.28 24.40 20.82
N ARG A 200 1.58 24.54 19.52
CA ARG A 200 0.63 24.21 18.44
C ARG A 200 0.36 22.71 18.38
N TRP A 201 1.42 21.90 18.48
CA TRP A 201 1.29 20.45 18.56
C TRP A 201 0.41 20.04 19.75
N TRP A 202 0.67 20.55 20.96
CA TRP A 202 -0.08 20.16 22.15
C TRP A 202 -1.57 20.51 22.06
N ALA A 203 -1.89 21.70 21.56
CA ALA A 203 -3.27 22.10 21.31
C ALA A 203 -3.97 21.12 20.35
N ASN A 204 -3.33 20.79 19.23
CA ASN A 204 -3.86 19.82 18.27
C ASN A 204 -4.00 18.43 18.88
N TRP A 205 -3.00 17.97 19.63
CA TRP A 205 -2.96 16.62 20.22
C TRP A 205 -4.10 16.41 21.22
N LYS A 206 -4.33 17.39 22.12
CA LYS A 206 -5.46 17.37 23.06
C LYS A 206 -6.79 17.40 22.32
N ALA A 207 -6.94 18.30 21.35
CA ALA A 207 -8.16 18.45 20.58
C ALA A 207 -8.53 17.14 19.87
N PHE A 208 -7.54 16.46 19.29
CA PHE A 208 -7.73 15.14 18.70
C PHE A 208 -8.11 14.09 19.76
N MET A 209 -7.32 13.94 20.82
CA MET A 209 -7.49 12.81 21.76
C MET A 209 -8.76 12.93 22.63
N PHE A 210 -9.10 14.14 23.08
CA PHE A 210 -10.06 14.35 24.18
C PHE A 210 -11.23 15.29 23.87
N GLU A 211 -11.21 16.04 22.76
CA GLU A 211 -12.24 17.05 22.47
C GLU A 211 -13.07 16.68 21.24
N THR A 212 -12.43 16.14 20.20
CA THR A 212 -13.06 15.85 18.91
C THR A 212 -13.52 14.40 18.84
N LYS A 213 -14.83 14.19 18.82
CA LYS A 213 -15.41 12.86 18.60
C LYS A 213 -15.30 12.46 17.14
N VAL A 214 -14.92 11.21 16.89
CA VAL A 214 -14.85 10.57 15.58
C VAL A 214 -15.88 9.45 15.49
N LEU A 215 -16.50 9.28 14.33
CA LEU A 215 -17.32 8.11 14.06
C LEU A 215 -16.45 7.05 13.38
N VAL A 216 -16.03 6.06 14.16
CA VAL A 216 -15.12 4.99 13.71
C VAL A 216 -15.83 4.05 12.75
N GLU A 217 -15.14 3.61 11.70
CA GLU A 217 -15.64 2.59 10.77
C GLU A 217 -16.03 1.30 11.52
N GLY A 218 -17.21 0.75 11.19
CA GLY A 218 -17.81 -0.38 11.92
C GLY A 218 -18.36 -0.03 13.32
N GLY A 219 -18.24 1.23 13.76
CA GLY A 219 -18.77 1.74 15.02
C GLY A 219 -20.10 2.48 14.86
N GLY A 220 -20.93 2.47 15.91
CA GLY A 220 -22.25 3.13 15.91
C GLY A 220 -22.25 4.58 16.42
N ALA A 221 -21.59 4.86 17.55
CA ALA A 221 -21.61 6.18 18.17
C ALA A 221 -20.29 6.93 17.96
N ALA A 222 -20.38 8.25 17.81
CA ALA A 222 -19.20 9.11 17.79
C ALA A 222 -18.49 9.04 19.14
N THR A 223 -17.19 8.72 19.13
CA THR A 223 -16.38 8.48 20.33
C THR A 223 -15.10 9.29 20.28
N LEU A 224 -14.51 9.57 21.44
CA LEU A 224 -13.21 10.22 21.50
C LEU A 224 -12.11 9.20 21.14
N PRO A 225 -11.05 9.59 20.43
CA PRO A 225 -9.90 8.73 20.19
C PRO A 225 -9.30 8.14 21.48
N ALA A 226 -9.26 8.91 22.58
CA ALA A 226 -8.83 8.40 23.88
C ALA A 226 -9.68 7.22 24.39
N SER A 227 -10.96 7.15 24.02
CA SER A 227 -11.85 6.04 24.41
C SER A 227 -11.60 4.75 23.60
N LEU A 228 -10.76 4.80 22.56
CA LEU A 228 -10.36 3.61 21.79
C LEU A 228 -9.21 2.83 22.43
N LEU A 229 -8.51 3.45 23.39
CA LEU A 229 -7.40 2.84 24.10
C LEU A 229 -7.83 1.56 24.83
N GLN A 230 -6.96 0.55 24.79
CA GLN A 230 -7.21 -0.75 25.39
C GLN A 230 -6.20 -1.01 26.51
N PRO A 231 -6.60 -1.69 27.60
CA PRO A 231 -5.66 -2.07 28.66
C PRO A 231 -4.53 -2.94 28.11
N ILE A 232 -3.31 -2.67 28.56
CA ILE A 232 -2.14 -3.47 28.17
C ILE A 232 -1.97 -4.59 29.21
N LYS A 233 -2.17 -5.83 28.77
CA LYS A 233 -2.20 -7.00 29.66
C LYS A 233 -0.85 -7.67 29.80
N ARG A 234 -0.45 -8.02 31.02
CA ARG A 234 0.79 -8.75 31.33
C ARG A 234 0.82 -10.14 30.70
N ALA A 235 -0.35 -10.77 30.58
CA ALA A 235 -0.50 -12.06 29.88
C ALA A 235 0.02 -12.02 28.43
N LYS A 236 -0.03 -10.85 27.78
CA LYS A 236 0.51 -10.63 26.44
C LYS A 236 1.88 -9.95 26.45
N TYR A 237 2.14 -9.11 27.46
CA TYR A 237 3.38 -8.35 27.60
C TYR A 237 3.96 -8.55 29.01
N PRO A 238 4.72 -9.65 29.24
CA PRO A 238 5.15 -10.05 30.58
C PRO A 238 6.11 -9.06 31.27
N ALA A 239 6.67 -8.10 30.53
CA ALA A 239 7.54 -7.06 31.07
C ALA A 239 6.81 -6.02 31.92
N LEU A 240 5.47 -5.95 31.85
CA LEU A 240 4.67 -5.08 32.71
C LEU A 240 4.64 -5.59 34.15
N THR A 241 4.74 -4.66 35.10
CA THR A 241 4.41 -4.97 36.50
C THR A 241 2.90 -5.07 36.71
N VAL A 242 2.47 -5.57 37.87
CA VAL A 242 1.05 -5.65 38.25
C VAL A 242 0.44 -4.25 38.34
N GLU A 243 1.20 -3.32 38.89
CA GLU A 243 0.82 -1.91 39.04
C GLU A 243 0.66 -1.26 37.66
N GLU A 244 1.63 -1.45 36.77
CA GLU A 244 1.59 -0.89 35.41
C GLU A 244 0.43 -1.44 34.57
N GLU A 245 0.10 -2.74 34.69
CA GLU A 245 -1.07 -3.33 34.04
C GLU A 245 -2.38 -2.69 34.54
N THR A 246 -2.48 -2.48 35.86
CA THR A 246 -3.65 -1.88 36.52
C THR A 246 -3.92 -0.45 36.05
N ILE A 247 -2.87 0.34 35.85
CA ILE A 247 -2.97 1.75 35.42
C ILE A 247 -2.65 1.94 33.93
N SER A 248 -2.70 0.87 33.13
CA SER A 248 -2.13 0.88 31.78
C SER A 248 -2.77 1.88 30.81
N ILE A 249 -4.03 2.30 31.00
CA ILE A 249 -4.69 3.33 30.17
C ILE A 249 -4.08 4.72 30.39
N PRO A 250 -4.10 5.32 31.59
CA PRO A 250 -3.45 6.62 31.81
C PRO A 250 -1.93 6.56 31.57
N LEU A 251 -1.26 5.46 31.96
CA LEU A 251 0.18 5.31 31.76
C LEU A 251 0.58 5.26 30.28
N GLN A 252 -0.10 4.46 29.44
CA GLN A 252 0.23 4.41 28.01
C GLN A 252 -0.06 5.74 27.31
N THR A 253 -1.07 6.47 27.77
CA THR A 253 -1.42 7.79 27.24
C THR A 253 -0.33 8.83 27.58
N LEU A 254 0.18 8.82 28.82
CA LEU A 254 1.32 9.64 29.22
C LEU A 254 2.55 9.32 28.36
N CYS A 255 2.91 8.04 28.25
CA CYS A 255 4.07 7.63 27.45
C CYS A 255 3.91 7.98 25.96
N GLN A 256 2.70 7.89 25.41
CA GLN A 256 2.40 8.30 24.04
C GLN A 256 2.58 9.81 23.84
N ALA A 257 2.06 10.64 24.76
CA ALA A 257 2.22 12.09 24.71
C ALA A 257 3.69 12.51 24.83
N ILE A 258 4.45 11.90 25.74
CA ILE A 258 5.90 12.12 25.88
C ILE A 258 6.62 11.75 24.58
N PHE A 259 6.32 10.58 24.02
CA PHE A 259 6.95 10.12 22.78
C PHE A 259 6.72 11.10 21.62
N ASP A 260 5.47 11.53 21.39
CA ASP A 260 5.14 12.48 20.34
C ASP A 260 5.79 13.85 20.59
N ALA A 261 5.81 14.34 21.84
CA ALA A 261 6.45 15.60 22.21
C ALA A 261 7.96 15.57 21.93
N ILE A 262 8.63 14.46 22.24
CA ILE A 262 10.05 14.25 21.95
C ILE A 262 10.30 14.30 20.44
N LEU A 263 9.48 13.62 19.63
CA LEU A 263 9.63 13.67 18.18
C LEU A 263 9.50 15.09 17.63
N VAL A 264 8.48 15.83 18.08
CA VAL A 264 8.25 17.24 17.70
C VAL A 264 9.43 18.12 18.10
N TYR A 265 9.96 17.93 19.31
CA TYR A 265 11.14 18.64 19.80
C TYR A 265 12.38 18.39 18.93
N ILE A 266 12.65 17.12 18.60
CA ILE A 266 13.79 16.74 17.76
C ILE A 266 13.67 17.41 16.38
N VAL A 267 12.53 17.26 15.68
CA VAL A 267 12.38 17.79 14.32
C VAL A 267 12.42 19.32 14.26
N ASN A 268 11.89 20.01 15.29
CA ASN A 268 11.96 21.47 15.37
C ASN A 268 13.38 21.97 15.68
N ILE A 269 14.21 21.19 16.38
CA ILE A 269 15.64 21.53 16.57
C ILE A 269 16.43 21.32 15.28
N VAL A 270 16.24 20.18 14.60
CA VAL A 270 17.06 19.84 13.42
C VAL A 270 16.57 20.55 12.14
N SER A 271 15.34 21.04 12.14
CA SER A 271 14.74 21.81 11.04
C SER A 271 14.02 23.05 11.60
N PRO A 272 14.76 24.06 12.08
CA PRO A 272 14.19 25.23 12.77
C PRO A 272 13.32 26.12 11.87
N SER A 273 13.44 25.99 10.55
CA SER A 273 12.54 26.65 9.58
C SER A 273 11.13 26.03 9.55
N GLY A 274 10.91 24.90 10.20
CA GLY A 274 9.67 24.13 10.11
C GLY A 274 9.51 23.35 8.79
N LYS A 275 10.53 23.36 7.92
CA LYS A 275 10.48 22.70 6.60
C LYS A 275 10.23 21.20 6.70
N TRP A 276 10.61 20.55 7.80
CA TRP A 276 10.30 19.14 8.06
C TRP A 276 8.81 18.81 7.86
N GLN A 277 7.90 19.73 8.21
CA GLN A 277 6.47 19.48 8.08
C GLN A 277 6.03 19.54 6.61
N GLN A 278 6.66 20.38 5.79
CA GLN A 278 6.40 20.40 4.35
C GLN A 278 6.88 19.10 3.70
N LEU A 279 8.08 18.63 4.05
CA LEU A 279 8.62 17.33 3.59
C LEU A 279 7.71 16.18 4.01
N GLN A 280 7.23 16.18 5.25
CA GLN A 280 6.25 15.22 5.76
C GLN A 280 4.99 15.20 4.88
N GLN A 281 4.40 16.36 4.59
CA GLN A 281 3.18 16.44 3.77
C GLN A 281 3.41 15.97 2.33
N GLN A 282 4.57 16.26 1.73
CA GLN A 282 4.92 15.75 0.40
C GLN A 282 4.96 14.23 0.38
N MET A 283 5.60 13.59 1.36
CA MET A 283 5.62 12.13 1.47
C MET A 283 4.23 11.56 1.73
N CYS A 284 3.44 12.18 2.61
CA CYS A 284 2.06 11.77 2.85
C CYS A 284 1.19 11.85 1.60
N ASP A 285 1.36 12.89 0.79
CA ASP A 285 0.65 13.01 -0.47
C ASP A 285 1.05 11.90 -1.44
N SER A 286 2.36 11.69 -1.66
CA SER A 286 2.85 10.73 -2.67
C SER A 286 2.68 9.27 -2.26
N LEU A 287 2.94 8.95 -1.00
CA LEU A 287 3.12 7.57 -0.49
C LEU A 287 1.90 7.04 0.27
N ASN A 288 0.96 7.90 0.63
CA ASN A 288 -0.27 7.52 1.33
C ASN A 288 -1.53 7.97 0.57
N ARG A 289 -1.76 9.28 0.44
CA ARG A 289 -3.04 9.83 -0.09
C ARG A 289 -3.22 9.58 -1.60
N LYS A 290 -2.15 9.72 -2.39
CA LYS A 290 -2.15 9.53 -3.86
C LYS A 290 -1.51 8.22 -4.28
N LYS A 291 -1.17 7.34 -3.34
CA LYS A 291 -0.47 6.09 -3.62
C LYS A 291 -1.16 5.27 -4.72
N ASP A 292 -2.45 4.97 -4.57
CA ASP A 292 -3.18 4.19 -5.57
C ASP A 292 -3.21 4.89 -6.94
N ALA A 293 -3.40 6.21 -6.96
CA ALA A 293 -3.39 6.98 -8.20
C ALA A 293 -2.02 6.93 -8.90
N ASN A 294 -0.93 7.05 -8.13
CA ASN A 294 0.44 6.96 -8.63
C ASN A 294 0.75 5.55 -9.15
N THR A 295 0.36 4.50 -8.40
CA THR A 295 0.48 3.10 -8.82
C THR A 295 -0.25 2.86 -10.13
N LEU A 296 -1.52 3.28 -10.23
CA LEU A 296 -2.33 3.12 -11.44
C LEU A 296 -1.74 3.91 -12.61
N ALA A 297 -1.22 5.12 -12.38
CA ALA A 297 -0.56 5.91 -13.42
C ALA A 297 0.69 5.23 -13.98
N ILE A 298 1.51 4.57 -13.14
CA ILE A 298 2.67 3.78 -13.59
C ILE A 298 2.22 2.62 -14.48
N LEU A 299 1.23 1.85 -14.03
CA LEU A 299 0.69 0.71 -14.78
C LEU A 299 0.12 1.12 -16.14
N ASP A 300 -0.62 2.24 -16.18
CA ASP A 300 -1.31 2.71 -17.39
C ASP A 300 -0.38 3.41 -18.40
N SER A 301 0.65 4.10 -17.93
CA SER A 301 1.53 4.90 -18.82
C SER A 301 2.71 4.11 -19.37
N HIS A 302 3.51 3.52 -18.49
CA HIS A 302 4.77 2.87 -18.85
C HIS A 302 4.60 1.37 -19.08
N TYR A 303 3.44 0.79 -18.75
CA TYR A 303 3.21 -0.65 -18.83
C TYR A 303 1.95 -1.06 -19.60
N SER A 304 1.42 -0.18 -20.46
CA SER A 304 0.21 -0.46 -21.25
C SER A 304 0.35 -1.62 -22.26
N ASP A 305 1.58 -2.04 -22.59
CA ASP A 305 1.88 -3.18 -23.45
C ASP A 305 1.81 -4.55 -22.73
N ILE A 306 1.69 -4.58 -21.40
CA ILE A 306 1.63 -5.82 -20.62
C ILE A 306 0.31 -6.57 -20.88
N ASN A 307 0.35 -7.90 -21.03
CA ASN A 307 -0.85 -8.71 -21.22
C ASN A 307 -1.47 -9.18 -19.89
N VAL A 308 -0.64 -9.43 -18.88
CA VAL A 308 -1.07 -9.84 -17.53
C VAL A 308 -0.27 -9.11 -16.46
N PHE A 309 -0.95 -8.45 -15.52
CA PHE A 309 -0.34 -8.01 -14.27
C PHE A 309 -0.75 -8.92 -13.11
N PHE A 310 0.23 -9.29 -12.32
CA PHE A 310 0.06 -9.88 -10.99
C PHE A 310 0.33 -8.78 -9.98
N VAL A 311 -0.69 -8.36 -9.23
CA VAL A 311 -0.56 -7.30 -8.23
C VAL A 311 -0.74 -7.93 -6.86
N GLN A 312 0.12 -7.56 -5.91
CA GLN A 312 0.12 -8.11 -4.55
C GLN A 312 -0.04 -7.01 -3.48
N GLU A 313 -0.50 -7.39 -2.29
CA GLU A 313 -0.77 -6.50 -1.16
C GLU A 313 -1.63 -5.27 -1.52
N ALA A 314 -2.63 -5.49 -2.38
CA ALA A 314 -3.60 -4.46 -2.73
C ALA A 314 -4.69 -4.34 -1.66
N ALA A 315 -5.03 -3.11 -1.30
CA ALA A 315 -6.23 -2.82 -0.52
C ALA A 315 -7.49 -3.17 -1.33
N ALA A 316 -8.57 -3.56 -0.66
CA ALA A 316 -9.84 -3.91 -1.32
C ALA A 316 -10.34 -2.81 -2.27
N VAL A 317 -10.19 -1.55 -1.84
CA VAL A 317 -10.62 -0.36 -2.60
C VAL A 317 -9.85 -0.18 -3.91
N PHE A 318 -8.65 -0.76 -4.04
CA PHE A 318 -7.83 -0.67 -5.24
C PHE A 318 -8.57 -1.24 -6.46
N VAL A 319 -9.38 -2.30 -6.27
CA VAL A 319 -10.17 -2.91 -7.35
C VAL A 319 -11.15 -1.90 -7.95
N ALA A 320 -11.89 -1.18 -7.10
CA ALA A 320 -12.84 -0.17 -7.57
C ALA A 320 -12.11 1.01 -8.24
N LYS A 321 -10.99 1.48 -7.68
CA LYS A 321 -10.19 2.56 -8.26
C LYS A 321 -9.60 2.19 -9.62
N ALA A 322 -9.06 0.98 -9.75
CA ALA A 322 -8.52 0.47 -11.02
C ALA A 322 -9.59 0.38 -12.12
N ASN A 323 -10.80 -0.08 -11.76
CA ASN A 323 -11.92 -0.15 -12.69
C ASN A 323 -12.46 1.24 -13.10
N ALA A 324 -12.31 2.26 -12.25
CA ALA A 324 -12.82 3.60 -12.50
C ALA A 324 -11.94 4.46 -13.43
N VAL A 325 -10.70 4.05 -13.69
CA VAL A 325 -9.74 4.79 -14.54
C VAL A 325 -9.54 4.13 -15.91
N SER A 326 -8.69 4.71 -16.77
CA SER A 326 -8.33 4.20 -18.09
C SER A 326 -7.91 2.73 -18.07
N LEU A 327 -7.14 2.32 -17.06
CA LEU A 327 -6.68 0.95 -16.88
C LEU A 327 -7.85 -0.06 -16.89
N GLY A 328 -8.98 0.26 -16.23
CA GLY A 328 -10.17 -0.58 -16.21
C GLY A 328 -10.88 -0.73 -17.57
N LYS A 329 -10.59 0.16 -18.54
CA LYS A 329 -11.09 0.01 -19.92
C LYS A 329 -10.26 -1.01 -20.70
N THR A 330 -8.95 -1.06 -20.44
CA THR A 330 -7.99 -1.93 -21.15
C THR A 330 -7.85 -3.30 -20.49
N TYR A 331 -7.98 -3.36 -19.17
CA TYR A 331 -7.81 -4.58 -18.38
C TYR A 331 -9.11 -4.97 -17.67
N SER A 332 -9.30 -6.27 -17.51
CA SER A 332 -10.25 -6.82 -16.54
C SER A 332 -9.52 -7.04 -15.22
N VAL A 333 -9.95 -6.35 -14.16
CA VAL A 333 -9.38 -6.46 -12.81
C VAL A 333 -10.05 -7.62 -12.08
N ILE A 334 -9.31 -8.69 -11.84
CA ILE A 334 -9.81 -9.91 -11.21
C ILE A 334 -9.33 -9.96 -9.76
N SER A 335 -10.27 -10.20 -8.85
CA SER A 335 -10.06 -10.38 -7.41
C SER A 335 -10.66 -11.70 -6.95
N SER A 336 -10.13 -12.26 -5.87
CA SER A 336 -10.70 -13.45 -5.22
C SER A 336 -12.10 -13.18 -4.68
N SER A 337 -12.98 -14.19 -4.70
CA SER A 337 -14.23 -14.16 -3.95
C SER A 337 -14.03 -14.13 -2.42
N SER A 338 -12.84 -14.53 -1.95
CA SER A 338 -12.41 -14.45 -0.55
C SER A 338 -11.53 -13.22 -0.24
N LEU A 339 -11.73 -12.12 -0.96
CA LEU A 339 -11.01 -10.86 -0.73
C LEU A 339 -11.14 -10.41 0.75
N ASP A 340 -10.02 -10.07 1.37
CA ASP A 340 -9.93 -9.67 2.78
C ASP A 340 -9.86 -8.14 2.89
N GLY A 341 -11.01 -7.51 3.13
CA GLY A 341 -11.11 -6.06 3.36
C GLY A 341 -10.74 -5.62 4.78
N LYS A 342 -10.35 -6.54 5.68
CA LYS A 342 -9.87 -6.20 7.03
C LYS A 342 -8.35 -6.13 7.07
N ARG A 343 -7.68 -7.09 6.45
CA ARG A 343 -6.21 -7.07 6.29
C ARG A 343 -5.78 -6.12 5.19
N ASP A 344 -6.62 -5.93 4.16
CA ASP A 344 -6.30 -5.12 2.98
C ASP A 344 -4.97 -5.50 2.31
N GLN A 345 -4.65 -6.79 2.35
CA GLN A 345 -3.49 -7.40 1.70
C GLN A 345 -3.99 -8.45 0.72
N ASN A 346 -4.30 -8.04 -0.51
CA ASN A 346 -4.92 -8.90 -1.50
C ASN A 346 -4.07 -9.05 -2.76
N SER A 347 -4.02 -10.28 -3.26
CA SER A 347 -3.50 -10.64 -4.58
C SER A 347 -4.58 -10.46 -5.64
N LEU A 348 -4.24 -9.74 -6.70
CA LEU A 348 -5.09 -9.43 -7.85
C LEU A 348 -4.41 -9.87 -9.15
N ILE A 349 -5.22 -10.11 -10.18
CA ILE A 349 -4.74 -10.39 -11.55
C ILE A 349 -5.47 -9.44 -12.50
N LEU A 350 -4.73 -8.67 -13.29
CA LEU A 350 -5.30 -7.83 -14.34
C LEU A 350 -4.94 -8.45 -15.69
N ILE A 351 -5.94 -8.79 -16.48
CA ILE A 351 -5.76 -9.37 -17.83
C ILE A 351 -6.17 -8.36 -18.90
N CYS A 352 -5.34 -8.19 -19.92
CA CYS A 352 -5.62 -7.29 -21.03
C CYS A 352 -6.80 -7.83 -21.85
N LYS A 353 -7.87 -7.04 -21.98
CA LYS A 353 -9.12 -7.42 -22.68
C LYS A 353 -8.94 -7.64 -24.17
N GLN A 354 -7.87 -7.09 -24.77
CA GLN A 354 -7.53 -7.32 -26.17
C GLN A 354 -6.79 -8.65 -26.38
N TYR A 355 -6.22 -9.24 -25.33
CA TYR A 355 -5.45 -10.48 -25.40
C TYR A 355 -6.21 -11.66 -24.79
N PHE A 356 -6.98 -11.44 -23.73
CA PHE A 356 -7.77 -12.46 -23.03
C PHE A 356 -9.26 -12.23 -23.18
N ASP A 357 -10.02 -13.32 -23.27
CA ASP A 357 -11.48 -13.30 -23.15
C ASP A 357 -11.87 -13.24 -21.66
N PRO A 358 -12.41 -12.11 -21.15
CA PRO A 358 -12.81 -12.02 -19.76
C PRO A 358 -13.93 -12.98 -19.38
N ALA A 359 -14.79 -13.40 -20.32
CA ALA A 359 -15.88 -14.33 -20.06
C ALA A 359 -15.38 -15.77 -19.78
N SER A 360 -14.14 -16.08 -20.19
CA SER A 360 -13.49 -17.36 -19.95
C SER A 360 -12.94 -17.51 -18.52
N VAL A 361 -12.85 -16.42 -17.74
CA VAL A 361 -12.22 -16.42 -16.42
C VAL A 361 -12.96 -17.35 -15.46
N ARG A 362 -12.23 -18.25 -14.80
CA ARG A 362 -12.74 -19.09 -13.70
C ARG A 362 -11.76 -19.07 -12.55
N GLU A 363 -12.25 -18.82 -11.35
CA GLU A 363 -11.46 -18.83 -10.13
C GLU A 363 -11.25 -20.27 -9.61
N HIS A 364 -10.02 -20.57 -9.17
CA HIS A 364 -9.62 -21.84 -8.53
C HIS A 364 -9.00 -21.63 -7.15
N THR A 365 -9.01 -20.40 -6.61
CA THR A 365 -8.36 -20.04 -5.33
C THR A 365 -8.83 -20.93 -4.18
N ALA A 366 -10.14 -21.12 -4.01
CA ALA A 366 -10.69 -21.93 -2.93
C ALA A 366 -10.26 -23.41 -3.01
N GLU A 367 -10.11 -23.96 -4.23
CA GLU A 367 -9.63 -25.32 -4.44
C GLU A 367 -8.18 -25.47 -3.97
N VAL A 368 -7.32 -24.48 -4.25
CA VAL A 368 -5.92 -24.48 -3.82
C VAL A 368 -5.82 -24.26 -2.31
N MET A 369 -6.53 -23.26 -1.78
CA MET A 369 -6.54 -22.92 -0.36
C MET A 369 -7.00 -24.08 0.52
N ALA A 370 -7.94 -24.91 0.03
CA ALA A 370 -8.43 -26.08 0.75
C ALA A 370 -7.37 -27.20 0.94
N THR A 371 -6.22 -27.12 0.25
CA THR A 371 -5.14 -28.09 0.39
C THR A 371 -4.18 -27.77 1.53
N PHE A 372 -4.21 -26.54 2.06
CA PHE A 372 -3.33 -26.11 3.12
C PHE A 372 -3.84 -26.60 4.48
N ASP A 373 -2.91 -27.02 5.33
CA ASP A 373 -3.20 -27.24 6.73
C ASP A 373 -3.22 -25.92 7.51
N LYS A 374 -3.58 -25.99 8.79
CA LYS A 374 -3.60 -24.82 9.68
C LYS A 374 -2.20 -24.27 10.00
N ALA A 375 -1.13 -25.01 9.70
CA ALA A 375 0.24 -24.61 9.99
C ALA A 375 0.84 -23.78 8.85
N THR A 376 0.32 -23.92 7.64
CA THR A 376 0.73 -23.16 6.47
C THR A 376 0.32 -21.69 6.65
N PRO A 377 1.25 -20.72 6.65
CA PRO A 377 0.95 -19.33 6.99
C PRO A 377 0.40 -18.56 5.78
N VAL A 378 -0.75 -19.01 5.27
CA VAL A 378 -1.47 -18.40 4.15
C VAL A 378 -2.89 -18.08 4.62
N ALA A 379 -3.30 -16.84 4.41
CA ALA A 379 -4.60 -16.33 4.78
C ALA A 379 -5.39 -15.85 3.56
N ASN A 380 -6.67 -15.56 3.77
CA ASN A 380 -7.53 -15.00 2.74
C ASN A 380 -6.93 -13.68 2.22
N GLY A 381 -6.99 -13.49 0.90
CA GLY A 381 -6.33 -12.39 0.20
C GLY A 381 -4.94 -12.74 -0.35
N ASP A 382 -4.18 -13.63 0.29
CA ASP A 382 -2.76 -13.81 -0.07
C ASP A 382 -2.55 -14.41 -1.47
N LEU A 383 -3.48 -15.25 -1.92
CA LEU A 383 -3.42 -15.99 -3.19
C LEU A 383 -4.66 -15.70 -4.05
N LEU A 384 -4.45 -15.55 -5.36
CA LEU A 384 -5.50 -15.62 -6.37
C LEU A 384 -5.05 -16.56 -7.49
N VAL A 385 -5.87 -17.55 -7.83
CA VAL A 385 -5.61 -18.47 -8.95
C VAL A 385 -6.81 -18.48 -9.89
N ILE A 386 -6.58 -18.23 -11.17
CA ILE A 386 -7.63 -18.23 -12.21
C ILE A 386 -7.21 -19.03 -13.44
N SER A 387 -8.17 -19.60 -14.15
CA SER A 387 -7.98 -19.98 -15.55
C SER A 387 -8.56 -18.93 -16.48
N ALA A 388 -7.90 -18.68 -17.60
CA ALA A 388 -8.40 -17.80 -18.66
C ALA A 388 -8.00 -18.35 -20.03
N VAL A 389 -8.71 -17.94 -21.07
CA VAL A 389 -8.45 -18.27 -22.46
C VAL A 389 -8.09 -16.98 -23.20
N ASP A 390 -7.05 -17.05 -24.03
CA ASP A 390 -6.66 -15.92 -24.87
C ASP A 390 -7.44 -15.88 -26.19
N VAL A 391 -7.28 -14.80 -26.95
CA VAL A 391 -7.93 -14.61 -28.26
C VAL A 391 -7.48 -15.63 -29.33
N PHE A 392 -6.45 -16.44 -29.05
CA PHE A 392 -5.97 -17.52 -29.92
C PHE A 392 -6.47 -18.91 -29.47
N GLY A 393 -7.33 -18.97 -28.45
CA GLY A 393 -7.89 -20.21 -27.91
C GLY A 393 -6.95 -20.99 -26.99
N ARG A 394 -5.85 -20.39 -26.53
CA ARG A 394 -4.91 -21.03 -25.59
C ARG A 394 -5.40 -20.85 -24.16
N SER A 395 -5.39 -21.94 -23.40
CA SER A 395 -5.74 -21.92 -21.97
C SER A 395 -4.52 -21.60 -21.10
N TYR A 396 -4.74 -20.77 -20.10
CA TYR A 396 -3.76 -20.33 -19.10
C TYR A 396 -4.28 -20.65 -17.70
N LEU A 397 -3.35 -21.00 -16.81
CA LEU A 397 -3.56 -20.96 -15.37
C LEU A 397 -2.70 -19.80 -14.85
N LEU A 398 -3.32 -18.77 -14.31
CA LEU A 398 -2.65 -17.55 -13.85
C LEU A 398 -2.77 -17.50 -12.32
N ALA A 399 -1.66 -17.25 -11.64
CA ALA A 399 -1.63 -17.14 -10.18
C ALA A 399 -0.90 -15.88 -9.73
N SER A 400 -1.44 -15.19 -8.72
CA SER A 400 -0.81 -14.06 -8.01
C SER A 400 -0.70 -14.42 -6.53
N PHE A 401 0.46 -14.24 -5.93
CA PHE A 401 0.69 -14.56 -4.52
C PHE A 401 1.65 -13.59 -3.83
N HIS A 402 1.39 -13.28 -2.57
CA HIS A 402 2.41 -12.70 -1.68
C HIS A 402 2.69 -13.63 -0.51
N GLY A 403 3.98 -13.90 -0.29
CA GLY A 403 4.46 -14.71 0.82
C GLY A 403 4.21 -14.05 2.16
N ASP A 404 4.22 -14.86 3.21
CA ASP A 404 4.44 -14.35 4.55
C ASP A 404 5.81 -13.64 4.62
N THR A 405 6.01 -12.78 5.62
CA THR A 405 7.24 -11.97 5.74
C THR A 405 8.53 -12.79 5.71
N ASN A 406 8.50 -14.07 6.09
CA ASN A 406 9.67 -14.94 6.10
C ASN A 406 9.78 -15.84 4.85
N GLY A 407 8.80 -15.81 3.96
CA GLY A 407 8.73 -16.61 2.73
C GLY A 407 8.47 -18.11 2.96
N LEU A 408 8.08 -18.52 4.17
CA LEU A 408 7.89 -19.92 4.53
C LEU A 408 6.64 -20.54 3.88
N ALA A 409 5.66 -19.73 3.49
CA ALA A 409 4.49 -20.13 2.71
C ALA A 409 4.81 -20.40 1.23
N THR A 410 5.93 -19.87 0.71
CA THR A 410 6.19 -19.86 -0.74
C THR A 410 6.30 -21.26 -1.33
N LEU A 411 7.05 -22.18 -0.70
CA LEU A 411 7.17 -23.55 -1.21
C LEU A 411 5.86 -24.34 -1.11
N PRO A 412 5.14 -24.34 0.04
CA PRO A 412 3.81 -24.95 0.14
C PRO A 412 2.83 -24.43 -0.93
N VAL A 413 2.78 -23.11 -1.15
CA VAL A 413 1.88 -22.51 -2.14
C VAL A 413 2.25 -22.93 -3.56
N LEU A 414 3.54 -22.90 -3.91
CA LEU A 414 3.99 -23.38 -5.21
C LEU A 414 3.64 -24.86 -5.41
N ALA A 415 3.81 -25.71 -4.39
CA ALA A 415 3.44 -27.12 -4.45
C ALA A 415 1.94 -27.32 -4.71
N ALA A 416 1.08 -26.54 -4.04
CA ALA A 416 -0.37 -26.62 -4.21
C ALA A 416 -0.83 -26.13 -5.60
N VAL A 417 -0.29 -25.01 -6.09
CA VAL A 417 -0.56 -24.49 -7.44
C VAL A 417 -0.03 -25.46 -8.51
N HIS A 418 1.15 -26.05 -8.30
CA HIS A 418 1.70 -27.08 -9.19
C HIS A 418 0.79 -28.32 -9.26
N ALA A 419 0.25 -28.78 -8.13
CA ALA A 419 -0.68 -29.90 -8.09
C ALA A 419 -1.96 -29.61 -8.90
N LEU A 420 -2.49 -28.39 -8.84
CA LEU A 420 -3.60 -27.96 -9.70
C LEU A 420 -3.20 -27.92 -11.18
N ALA A 421 -2.03 -27.36 -11.50
CA ALA A 421 -1.52 -27.29 -12.87
C ALA A 421 -1.39 -28.69 -13.50
N ARG A 422 -0.94 -29.69 -12.73
CA ARG A 422 -0.89 -31.09 -13.17
C ARG A 422 -2.25 -31.71 -13.49
N ARG A 423 -3.32 -31.27 -12.83
CA ARG A 423 -4.71 -31.66 -13.14
C ARG A 423 -5.26 -30.93 -14.36
N LYS A 424 -4.59 -29.87 -14.84
CA LYS A 424 -4.96 -29.06 -16.01
C LYS A 424 -3.82 -29.01 -17.02
N PRO A 425 -3.39 -30.16 -17.60
CA PRO A 425 -2.20 -30.22 -18.45
C PRO A 425 -2.30 -29.39 -19.75
N SER A 426 -3.51 -29.03 -20.18
CA SER A 426 -3.74 -28.10 -21.31
C SER A 426 -3.49 -26.63 -20.98
N HIS A 427 -3.38 -26.28 -19.70
CA HIS A 427 -3.21 -24.92 -19.24
C HIS A 427 -1.72 -24.60 -19.05
N ARG A 428 -1.32 -23.44 -19.55
CA ARG A 428 0.02 -22.90 -19.34
C ARG A 428 0.03 -22.12 -18.03
N LEU A 429 0.75 -22.61 -17.01
CA LEU A 429 0.90 -21.87 -15.76
C LEU A 429 1.77 -20.62 -15.99
N VAL A 430 1.33 -19.48 -15.48
CA VAL A 430 2.17 -18.30 -15.25
C VAL A 430 1.87 -17.80 -13.85
N PHE A 431 2.90 -17.65 -13.03
CA PHE A 431 2.75 -17.33 -11.62
C PHE A 431 3.61 -16.12 -11.25
N GLY A 432 2.98 -14.96 -11.05
CA GLY A 432 3.65 -13.78 -10.48
C GLY A 432 3.56 -13.82 -8.96
N LEU A 433 4.69 -13.60 -8.28
CA LEU A 433 4.72 -13.63 -6.83
C LEU A 433 5.74 -12.67 -6.22
N ASP A 434 5.38 -12.14 -5.07
CA ASP A 434 6.34 -11.79 -4.02
C ASP A 434 6.60 -13.06 -3.21
N ALA A 435 7.74 -13.70 -3.45
CA ALA A 435 8.16 -14.92 -2.79
C ALA A 435 8.67 -14.69 -1.36
N ASN A 436 8.89 -13.44 -0.95
CA ASN A 436 9.55 -13.06 0.31
C ASN A 436 10.85 -13.84 0.58
N THR A 437 11.59 -14.19 -0.47
CA THR A 437 12.87 -14.88 -0.39
C THR A 437 13.99 -13.95 0.06
N TYR A 438 14.99 -14.53 0.73
CA TYR A 438 16.16 -13.83 1.24
C TYR A 438 17.41 -14.24 0.47
N ALA A 439 18.37 -13.31 0.34
CA ALA A 439 19.69 -13.60 -0.26
C ALA A 439 20.39 -14.76 0.48
N HIS A 440 20.19 -14.85 1.79
CA HIS A 440 20.66 -15.93 2.64
C HIS A 440 19.48 -16.52 3.43
N GLY A 441 19.18 -17.80 3.19
CA GLY A 441 18.15 -18.55 3.92
C GLY A 441 18.57 -18.90 5.34
N SER A 442 17.58 -19.27 6.16
CA SER A 442 17.78 -19.83 7.50
C SER A 442 16.58 -20.72 7.88
N ALA A 443 16.62 -21.35 9.05
CA ALA A 443 15.46 -22.10 9.56
C ALA A 443 14.18 -21.23 9.71
N SER A 444 14.32 -19.91 9.76
CA SER A 444 13.21 -18.97 9.90
C SER A 444 13.00 -18.09 8.68
N LYS A 445 13.71 -18.32 7.56
CA LYS A 445 13.66 -17.49 6.36
C LYS A 445 13.92 -18.32 5.10
N GLN A 446 13.06 -18.19 4.10
CA GLN A 446 13.24 -18.88 2.82
C GLN A 446 14.41 -18.29 2.02
N GLY A 447 15.42 -19.12 1.72
CA GLY A 447 16.52 -18.72 0.85
C GLY A 447 16.12 -18.72 -0.63
N VAL A 448 16.62 -17.76 -1.39
CA VAL A 448 16.33 -17.63 -2.84
C VAL A 448 16.90 -18.79 -3.67
N VAL A 449 18.07 -19.31 -3.29
CA VAL A 449 18.69 -20.46 -4.00
C VAL A 449 17.87 -21.73 -3.81
N GLU A 450 17.39 -21.98 -2.59
CA GLU A 450 16.52 -23.11 -2.26
C GLU A 450 15.19 -23.01 -3.00
N PHE A 451 14.61 -21.80 -3.07
CA PHE A 451 13.41 -21.57 -3.88
C PHE A 451 13.66 -21.85 -5.38
N GLY A 452 14.82 -21.43 -5.89
CA GLY A 452 15.34 -21.79 -7.21
C GLY A 452 15.29 -23.29 -7.49
N GLN A 453 15.92 -24.06 -6.61
CA GLN A 453 15.96 -25.52 -6.70
C GLN A 453 14.56 -26.14 -6.65
N ASP A 454 13.69 -25.61 -5.80
CA ASP A 454 12.33 -26.10 -5.63
C ASP A 454 11.49 -25.93 -6.92
N PHE A 455 11.47 -24.75 -7.53
CA PHE A 455 10.67 -24.55 -8.74
C PHE A 455 11.25 -25.30 -9.95
N VAL A 456 12.58 -25.43 -10.06
CA VAL A 456 13.23 -26.21 -11.12
C VAL A 456 12.87 -27.69 -11.00
N SER A 457 12.86 -28.24 -9.78
CA SER A 457 12.47 -29.64 -9.53
C SER A 457 11.03 -29.94 -9.98
N LYS A 458 10.17 -28.92 -10.05
CA LYS A 458 8.78 -29.00 -10.51
C LYS A 458 8.60 -28.72 -12.00
N GLY A 459 9.69 -28.53 -12.75
CA GLY A 459 9.69 -28.29 -14.20
C GLY A 459 9.45 -26.83 -14.62
N TYR A 460 9.58 -25.89 -13.68
CA TYR A 460 9.47 -24.46 -13.95
C TYR A 460 10.83 -23.82 -14.18
N SER A 461 10.81 -22.67 -14.83
CA SER A 461 11.88 -21.66 -14.80
C SER A 461 11.30 -20.35 -14.29
N SER A 462 12.14 -19.33 -14.17
CA SER A 462 11.72 -18.00 -13.73
C SER A 462 12.20 -16.89 -14.66
N CYS A 463 11.69 -15.68 -14.48
CA CYS A 463 12.21 -14.46 -15.11
C CYS A 463 13.72 -14.22 -14.85
N TRP A 464 14.29 -14.87 -13.84
CA TRP A 464 15.69 -14.83 -13.45
C TRP A 464 16.46 -16.11 -13.80
N GLY A 465 15.85 -17.02 -14.56
CA GLY A 465 16.42 -18.31 -14.94
C GLY A 465 16.23 -19.41 -13.88
N ASP A 466 17.00 -20.50 -14.04
CA ASP A 466 16.92 -21.71 -13.21
C ASP A 466 17.74 -21.61 -11.91
N ALA A 467 18.68 -20.67 -11.85
CA ALA A 467 19.53 -20.42 -10.69
C ALA A 467 19.51 -18.91 -10.39
N PRO A 468 18.48 -18.42 -9.69
CA PRO A 468 18.35 -17.00 -9.40
C PRO A 468 19.55 -16.47 -8.60
N ASP A 469 20.06 -15.31 -9.01
CA ASP A 469 21.18 -14.63 -8.36
C ASP A 469 20.74 -14.00 -7.01
N PRO A 470 21.34 -14.39 -5.87
CA PRO A 470 21.01 -13.81 -4.57
C PRO A 470 21.22 -12.30 -4.46
N THR A 471 22.02 -11.71 -5.34
CA THR A 471 22.32 -10.28 -5.37
C THR A 471 21.36 -9.48 -6.26
N ASN A 472 20.44 -10.15 -6.97
CA ASN A 472 19.46 -9.50 -7.82
C ASN A 472 18.26 -8.97 -7.01
N HIS A 473 18.53 -8.02 -6.13
CA HIS A 473 17.54 -7.47 -5.21
C HIS A 473 16.38 -6.80 -5.96
N THR A 474 15.17 -7.00 -5.45
CA THR A 474 13.94 -6.33 -5.86
C THR A 474 13.32 -5.51 -4.72
N THR A 475 13.86 -5.60 -3.51
CA THR A 475 13.60 -4.66 -2.41
C THR A 475 14.87 -3.93 -2.02
N PHE A 476 14.72 -2.70 -1.53
CA PHE A 476 15.75 -2.01 -0.76
C PHE A 476 15.13 -0.91 0.11
N ASN A 477 14.66 -1.27 1.31
CA ASN A 477 14.14 -0.33 2.28
C ASN A 477 14.84 -0.49 3.64
N ALA A 478 14.99 0.61 4.37
CA ALA A 478 15.61 0.59 5.70
C ALA A 478 14.87 1.52 6.63
N ARG A 479 14.61 1.07 7.85
CA ARG A 479 13.84 1.80 8.86
C ARG A 479 14.61 3.01 9.40
N THR A 480 13.93 4.12 9.67
CA THR A 480 14.54 5.33 10.26
C THR A 480 14.32 5.38 11.78
N PHE A 481 14.89 6.39 12.45
CA PHE A 481 14.65 6.60 13.88
C PHE A 481 13.32 7.29 14.21
N LEU A 482 12.59 7.81 13.22
CA LEU A 482 11.26 8.39 13.41
C LEU A 482 10.21 7.28 13.44
N GLN A 483 10.26 6.42 14.46
CA GLN A 483 9.27 5.37 14.70
C GLN A 483 9.27 4.91 16.17
N PRO A 484 8.18 4.26 16.66
CA PRO A 484 8.11 3.81 18.04
C PRO A 484 9.08 2.67 18.41
N GLN A 485 9.64 1.98 17.41
CA GLN A 485 10.53 0.82 17.59
C GLN A 485 11.97 1.16 17.19
N LEU A 486 12.66 2.00 17.97
CA LEU A 486 14.00 2.48 17.65
C LEU A 486 15.03 1.36 17.41
N GLN A 487 14.88 0.21 18.05
CA GLN A 487 15.76 -0.94 17.87
C GLN A 487 15.76 -1.52 16.45
N LYS A 488 14.73 -1.20 15.65
CA LYS A 488 14.63 -1.60 14.24
C LYS A 488 15.24 -0.56 13.29
N ALA A 489 15.60 0.63 13.78
CA ALA A 489 16.13 1.68 12.95
C ALA A 489 17.54 1.34 12.43
N ALA A 490 17.83 1.80 11.23
CA ALA A 490 19.15 1.75 10.60
C ALA A 490 19.67 3.17 10.44
N LYS A 491 20.98 3.34 10.66
CA LYS A 491 21.67 4.58 10.29
C LYS A 491 21.74 4.72 8.76
N SER A 492 21.97 5.93 8.27
CA SER A 492 22.18 6.20 6.84
C SER A 492 23.29 5.31 6.25
N THR A 493 24.35 5.03 7.02
CA THR A 493 25.46 4.15 6.63
C THR A 493 25.16 2.65 6.77
N GLU A 494 24.06 2.28 7.43
CA GLU A 494 23.67 0.90 7.71
C GLU A 494 22.49 0.43 6.85
N LYS A 495 21.97 1.28 5.96
CA LYS A 495 20.79 0.96 5.13
C LYS A 495 20.92 -0.38 4.43
N ALA A 496 22.09 -0.66 3.82
CA ALA A 496 22.32 -1.90 3.11
C ALA A 496 22.45 -3.14 4.01
N SER A 497 23.02 -3.00 5.21
CA SER A 497 23.31 -4.13 6.11
C SER A 497 22.17 -4.45 7.08
N LYS A 498 21.33 -3.47 7.41
CA LYS A 498 20.18 -3.60 8.31
C LYS A 498 18.82 -3.48 7.63
N GLY A 499 18.80 -2.99 6.38
CA GLY A 499 17.58 -2.87 5.60
C GLY A 499 17.08 -4.21 5.04
N ASP A 500 15.84 -4.21 4.59
CA ASP A 500 15.30 -5.26 3.75
C ASP A 500 15.79 -5.03 2.32
N LYS A 501 16.83 -5.77 1.94
CA LYS A 501 17.45 -5.74 0.62
C LYS A 501 17.59 -7.17 0.10
N ASN A 502 16.56 -7.68 -0.57
CA ASN A 502 16.47 -9.09 -0.93
C ASN A 502 15.87 -9.29 -2.35
N PRO A 503 16.19 -10.42 -3.01
CA PRO A 503 15.55 -10.81 -4.28
C PRO A 503 14.22 -11.50 -3.97
N LYS A 504 13.10 -10.77 -4.01
CA LYS A 504 11.80 -11.26 -3.56
C LYS A 504 10.80 -11.53 -4.67
N ASP A 505 10.87 -10.83 -5.79
CA ASP A 505 9.80 -10.81 -6.79
C ASP A 505 10.13 -11.69 -8.02
N PHE A 506 9.20 -12.58 -8.39
CA PHE A 506 9.40 -13.60 -9.42
C PHE A 506 8.19 -13.73 -10.35
N ILE A 507 8.46 -14.15 -11.59
CA ILE A 507 7.47 -14.69 -12.52
C ILE A 507 7.91 -16.10 -12.89
N LEU A 508 7.14 -17.13 -12.52
CA LEU A 508 7.39 -18.53 -12.84
C LEU A 508 6.55 -18.99 -14.02
N PHE A 509 7.10 -19.90 -14.81
CA PHE A 509 6.44 -20.51 -15.97
C PHE A 509 7.05 -21.88 -16.31
N PRO A 510 6.31 -22.80 -16.96
CA PRO A 510 6.86 -24.08 -17.39
C PRO A 510 8.02 -23.89 -18.36
N LYS A 511 9.17 -24.48 -18.03
CA LYS A 511 10.39 -24.36 -18.85
C LYS A 511 10.21 -24.92 -20.26
N ALA A 512 9.38 -25.95 -20.40
CA ALA A 512 9.08 -26.57 -21.69
C ALA A 512 8.11 -25.75 -22.56
N ALA A 513 7.40 -24.76 -21.99
CA ALA A 513 6.41 -23.98 -22.72
C ALA A 513 6.93 -22.60 -23.16
N TYR A 514 7.93 -22.06 -22.46
CA TYR A 514 8.40 -20.69 -22.69
C TYR A 514 9.92 -20.55 -22.64
N SER A 515 10.40 -19.59 -23.41
CA SER A 515 11.71 -18.97 -23.27
C SER A 515 11.56 -17.49 -22.86
N VAL A 516 12.52 -16.99 -22.09
CA VAL A 516 12.60 -15.57 -21.74
C VAL A 516 13.25 -14.81 -22.91
N VAL A 517 12.54 -13.81 -23.44
CA VAL A 517 13.10 -12.88 -24.43
C VAL A 517 13.81 -11.72 -23.73
N ALA A 518 13.17 -11.16 -22.71
CA ALA A 518 13.70 -10.07 -21.92
C ALA A 518 13.04 -10.04 -20.54
N THR A 519 13.80 -9.63 -19.52
CA THR A 519 13.30 -9.31 -18.19
C THR A 519 13.81 -7.93 -17.79
N THR A 520 12.98 -7.15 -17.11
CA THR A 520 13.31 -5.83 -16.57
C THR A 520 12.75 -5.72 -15.16
N LYS A 521 13.52 -5.11 -14.26
CA LYS A 521 13.02 -4.63 -12.96
C LYS A 521 12.96 -3.10 -12.95
N ASP A 522 12.09 -2.53 -12.13
CA ASP A 522 11.86 -1.09 -12.06
C ASP A 522 11.61 -0.63 -10.62
N ASN A 523 12.31 0.42 -10.21
CA ASN A 523 12.09 1.14 -8.94
C ASN A 523 11.96 2.66 -9.15
N THR A 524 11.66 3.07 -10.39
CA THR A 524 11.53 4.47 -10.83
C THR A 524 10.15 4.78 -11.43
N GLY A 525 9.37 3.75 -11.77
CA GLY A 525 8.09 3.85 -12.46
C GLY A 525 8.24 4.12 -13.96
N ARG A 526 9.45 3.95 -14.51
CA ARG A 526 9.83 4.29 -15.89
C ARG A 526 10.57 3.16 -16.61
N ARG A 527 10.31 1.89 -16.23
CA ARG A 527 11.03 0.68 -16.74
C ARG A 527 12.53 0.72 -16.52
N ARG A 528 12.98 1.30 -15.41
CA ARG A 528 14.40 1.44 -15.11
C ARG A 528 14.68 1.10 -13.66
N TYR A 529 15.68 0.26 -13.43
CA TYR A 529 16.17 -0.01 -12.08
C TYR A 529 17.42 0.80 -11.79
N THR A 530 17.40 1.53 -10.67
CA THR A 530 18.58 2.19 -10.13
C THR A 530 19.13 1.34 -8.99
N GLU A 531 20.24 0.65 -9.25
CA GLU A 531 20.90 -0.21 -8.25
C GLU A 531 21.36 0.61 -7.05
N GLY A 532 21.14 0.08 -5.85
CA GLY A 532 21.53 0.74 -4.59
C GLY A 532 20.65 1.92 -4.18
N MET A 533 19.62 2.28 -4.94
CA MET A 533 18.61 3.26 -4.52
C MET A 533 17.71 2.65 -3.45
N VAL A 534 17.45 3.38 -2.37
CA VAL A 534 16.42 2.99 -1.40
C VAL A 534 15.06 3.45 -1.93
N PHE A 535 14.06 2.58 -1.86
CA PHE A 535 12.70 2.90 -2.27
C PHE A 535 11.70 2.39 -1.24
N PRO A 536 10.55 3.05 -1.07
CA PRO A 536 9.86 3.93 -2.04
C PRO A 536 10.52 5.29 -2.30
N THR A 537 10.09 5.94 -3.40
CA THR A 537 10.43 7.33 -3.72
C THR A 537 9.14 8.13 -3.93
N LEU A 538 9.20 9.46 -4.00
CA LEU A 538 8.01 10.27 -4.26
C LEU A 538 7.29 9.92 -5.58
N GLN A 539 8.00 9.28 -6.52
CA GLN A 539 7.48 8.87 -7.83
C GLN A 539 7.23 7.36 -7.93
N PHE A 540 7.76 6.55 -6.99
CA PHE A 540 7.62 5.10 -6.98
C PHE A 540 7.07 4.64 -5.62
N PRO A 541 5.76 4.35 -5.52
CA PRO A 541 5.04 4.28 -4.24
C PRO A 541 5.06 2.89 -3.58
N SER A 542 6.04 2.06 -3.90
CA SER A 542 6.22 0.71 -3.33
C SER A 542 7.65 0.53 -2.84
N ASP A 543 7.82 -0.28 -1.81
CA ASP A 543 9.10 -0.78 -1.31
C ASP A 543 9.58 -2.06 -2.04
N HIS A 544 8.79 -2.53 -3.01
CA HIS A 544 9.10 -3.61 -3.95
C HIS A 544 9.20 -3.08 -5.39
N GLY A 545 10.21 -3.57 -6.12
CA GLY A 545 10.41 -3.28 -7.53
C GLY A 545 9.39 -4.03 -8.39
N LEU A 546 8.91 -3.38 -9.45
CA LEU A 546 8.08 -4.03 -10.46
C LEU A 546 8.97 -4.89 -11.36
N VAL A 547 8.61 -6.15 -11.56
CA VAL A 547 9.31 -7.06 -12.47
C VAL A 547 8.44 -7.32 -13.69
N ALA A 548 8.97 -7.08 -14.89
CA ALA A 548 8.30 -7.33 -16.15
C ALA A 548 9.13 -8.25 -17.06
N THR A 549 8.49 -9.22 -17.68
CA THR A 549 9.12 -10.23 -18.53
C THR A 549 8.33 -10.43 -19.82
N VAL A 550 9.07 -10.57 -20.92
CA VAL A 550 8.54 -10.98 -22.22
C VAL A 550 8.86 -12.46 -22.40
N LEU A 551 7.83 -13.29 -22.46
CA LEU A 551 7.91 -14.72 -22.69
C LEU A 551 7.60 -15.03 -24.15
N ARG A 552 8.37 -15.92 -24.75
CA ARG A 552 8.10 -16.49 -26.08
C ARG A 552 7.74 -17.96 -25.94
N GLU A 553 6.58 -18.32 -26.47
CA GLU A 553 6.16 -19.72 -26.54
C GLU A 553 7.09 -20.53 -27.46
N LEU A 554 7.43 -21.76 -27.05
CA LEU A 554 8.35 -22.67 -27.75
C LEU A 554 7.67 -23.51 -28.82
#